data_AF-A0A5B7JPG5-F1
#
_entry.id   AF-A0A5B7JPG5-F1
#
_cell.length_a   1.000
_cell.length_b   1.000
_cell.length_c   1.000
_cell.angle_alpha   90.00
_cell.angle_beta   90.00
_cell.angle_gamma   90.00
#
_symmetry.space_group_name_H-M   'P 1'
#
loop_
_entity.id
_entity.type
_entity.pdbx_description
1 polymer ?
#
loop_
_entity_poly.entity_id
_entity_poly.type
_entity_poly.pdbx_seq_one_letter_code
_entity_poly.pdbx_strand_id
1 'polypeptide(L)'
;MSQKMAVAGADAVMVVTPSYYKGGMKDAALHAHFTAVADNCPVPVILYSVPAFTVIDLSLDVIADLAHHPNIIGIKESGGDVSDHCFCMMGMYFFCLE
;
A
#
# COMPACT_ATOMS: atom_id res chain seq x y z
N MET A 1 -12.68 -5.33 -6.97
CA MET A 1 -13.28 -5.20 -5.62
C MET A 1 -13.32 -3.74 -5.19
N SER A 2 -12.19 -3.03 -5.27
CA SER A 2 -12.06 -1.58 -5.02
C SER A 2 -13.18 -0.73 -5.63
N GLN A 3 -13.47 -0.88 -6.92
CA GLN A 3 -14.57 -0.16 -7.60
C GLN A 3 -15.95 -0.42 -6.99
N LYS A 4 -16.24 -1.67 -6.59
CA LYS A 4 -17.53 -2.02 -5.96
C LYS A 4 -17.66 -1.38 -4.59
N MET A 5 -16.56 -1.32 -3.82
CA MET A 5 -16.54 -0.67 -2.50
C MET A 5 -16.70 0.85 -2.61
N ALA A 6 -16.11 1.46 -3.63
CA ALA A 6 -16.35 2.86 -3.92
C ALA A 6 -17.82 3.16 -4.23
N VAL A 7 -18.47 2.33 -5.06
CA VAL A 7 -19.91 2.46 -5.35
C VAL A 7 -20.76 2.26 -4.08
N ALA A 8 -20.29 1.45 -3.14
CA ALA A 8 -20.94 1.25 -1.84
C ALA A 8 -20.75 2.44 -0.87
N GLY A 9 -19.99 3.48 -1.25
CA GLY A 9 -19.77 4.68 -0.44
C GLY A 9 -18.54 4.64 0.46
N ALA A 10 -17.53 3.82 0.15
CA ALA A 10 -16.26 3.85 0.88
C ALA A 10 -15.47 5.14 0.59
N ASP A 11 -15.01 5.84 1.63
CA ASP A 11 -14.19 7.06 1.50
C ASP A 11 -12.77 6.79 1.01
N ALA A 12 -12.23 5.61 1.34
CA ALA A 12 -10.93 5.13 0.88
C ALA A 12 -10.92 3.59 0.89
N VAL A 13 -10.02 3.00 0.14
CA VAL A 13 -9.79 1.54 0.14
C VAL A 13 -8.37 1.23 0.61
N MET A 14 -8.26 0.24 1.50
CA MET A 14 -6.98 -0.25 1.98
C MET A 14 -6.65 -1.58 1.30
N VAL A 15 -5.48 -1.64 0.66
CA VAL A 15 -5.09 -2.77 -0.19
C VAL A 15 -3.92 -3.50 0.45
N VAL A 16 -4.15 -4.74 0.85
CA VAL A 16 -3.12 -5.61 1.44
C VAL A 16 -2.13 -6.08 0.38
N THR A 17 -0.87 -6.17 0.78
CA THR A 17 0.21 -6.71 -0.05
C THR A 17 -0.10 -8.17 -0.45
N PRO A 18 -0.18 -8.50 -1.75
CA PRO A 18 -0.44 -9.87 -2.20
C PRO A 18 0.71 -10.79 -1.80
N SER A 19 0.40 -11.88 -1.11
CA SER A 19 1.41 -12.68 -0.39
C SER A 19 1.42 -14.18 -0.70
N TYR A 20 0.44 -14.67 -1.46
CA TYR A 20 0.31 -16.12 -1.69
C TYR A 20 1.48 -16.69 -2.51
N TYR A 21 1.86 -16.01 -3.61
CA TYR A 21 2.95 -16.43 -4.49
C TYR A 21 4.26 -15.69 -4.18
N LYS A 22 4.77 -15.84 -2.96
CA LYS A 22 5.91 -15.07 -2.42
C LYS A 22 7.10 -14.92 -3.39
N GLY A 23 7.54 -16.01 -4.02
CA GLY A 23 8.69 -15.98 -4.94
C GLY A 23 8.49 -15.14 -6.22
N GLY A 24 7.24 -14.85 -6.60
CA GLY A 24 6.88 -13.98 -7.72
C GLY A 24 6.54 -12.55 -7.31
N MET A 25 6.33 -12.28 -6.01
CA MET A 25 5.97 -10.97 -5.47
C MET A 25 7.23 -10.13 -5.23
N LYS A 26 7.92 -9.82 -6.33
CA LYS A 26 9.04 -8.87 -6.35
C LYS A 26 8.51 -7.44 -6.48
N ASP A 27 9.37 -6.48 -6.18
CA ASP A 27 9.09 -5.04 -6.22
C ASP A 27 8.35 -4.59 -7.48
N ALA A 28 8.81 -4.99 -8.67
CA ALA A 28 8.13 -4.66 -9.93
C ALA A 28 6.70 -5.20 -10.02
N ALA A 29 6.44 -6.39 -9.49
CA ALA A 29 5.10 -6.99 -9.47
C ALA A 29 4.20 -6.29 -8.46
N LEU A 30 4.72 -5.93 -7.29
CA LEU A 30 4.01 -5.19 -6.26
C LEU A 30 3.68 -3.77 -6.74
N HIS A 31 4.66 -3.07 -7.32
CA HIS A 31 4.46 -1.75 -7.91
C HIS A 31 3.38 -1.78 -9.00
N ALA A 32 3.48 -2.73 -9.96
CA ALA A 32 2.49 -2.87 -11.03
C ALA A 32 1.08 -3.18 -10.47
N HIS A 33 1.00 -4.00 -9.43
CA HIS A 33 -0.27 -4.32 -8.77
C HIS A 33 -0.92 -3.08 -8.15
N PHE A 34 -0.17 -2.34 -7.32
CA PHE A 34 -0.72 -1.16 -6.64
C PHE A 34 -1.05 -0.04 -7.62
N THR A 35 -0.21 0.18 -8.63
CA THR A 35 -0.48 1.16 -9.71
C THR A 35 -1.77 0.81 -10.44
N ALA A 36 -1.94 -0.44 -10.88
CA ALA A 36 -3.16 -0.86 -11.57
C ALA A 36 -4.42 -0.72 -10.69
N VAL A 37 -4.30 -0.95 -9.39
CA VAL A 37 -5.42 -0.73 -8.46
C VAL A 37 -5.71 0.76 -8.30
N ALA A 38 -4.69 1.59 -8.13
CA ALA A 38 -4.84 3.03 -7.95
C ALA A 38 -5.35 3.74 -9.21
N ASP A 39 -4.93 3.33 -10.41
CA ASP A 39 -5.44 3.86 -11.69
C ASP A 39 -6.94 3.59 -11.88
N ASN A 40 -7.41 2.43 -11.43
CA ASN A 40 -8.77 1.97 -11.67
C ASN A 40 -9.71 2.20 -10.48
N CYS A 41 -9.21 2.71 -9.35
CA CYS A 41 -10.01 2.97 -8.18
C CYS A 41 -10.52 4.42 -8.19
N PRO A 42 -11.85 4.65 -8.13
CA PRO A 42 -12.39 6.01 -8.11
C PRO A 42 -12.27 6.70 -6.75
N VAL A 43 -11.77 6.01 -5.72
CA VAL A 43 -11.55 6.56 -4.36
C VAL A 43 -10.09 6.37 -3.96
N PRO A 44 -9.58 7.16 -3.00
CA PRO A 44 -8.21 7.07 -2.51
C PRO A 44 -7.80 5.66 -2.05
N VAL A 45 -6.55 5.31 -2.34
CA VAL A 45 -5.95 4.03 -1.99
C VAL A 45 -4.93 4.21 -0.86
N ILE A 46 -4.99 3.31 0.12
CA ILE A 46 -4.03 3.19 1.21
C ILE A 46 -3.30 1.85 1.04
N LEU A 47 -1.97 1.89 0.94
CA LEU A 47 -1.13 0.70 0.90
C LEU A 47 -1.16 0.02 2.27
N TYR A 48 -1.13 -1.31 2.33
CA TYR A 48 -1.08 -2.03 3.61
C TYR A 48 0.03 -3.08 3.62
N SER A 49 1.09 -2.77 4.37
CA SER A 49 2.17 -3.71 4.71
C SER A 49 1.85 -4.36 6.05
N VAL A 50 1.85 -5.69 6.09
CA VAL A 50 1.68 -6.46 7.33
C VAL A 50 2.50 -7.75 7.29
N PRO A 51 3.83 -7.64 7.43
CA PRO A 51 4.76 -8.76 7.31
C PRO A 51 4.43 -9.94 8.22
N ALA A 52 3.83 -9.70 9.39
CA ALA A 52 3.37 -10.75 10.31
C ALA A 52 2.39 -11.75 9.66
N PHE A 53 1.57 -11.31 8.70
CA PHE A 53 0.64 -12.16 7.97
C PHE A 53 1.05 -12.42 6.51
N THR A 54 1.77 -11.49 5.88
CA THR A 54 2.17 -11.61 4.46
C THR A 54 3.51 -12.31 4.29
N VAL A 55 4.41 -12.23 5.28
CA VAL A 55 5.82 -12.65 5.16
C VAL A 55 6.54 -11.95 4.00
N ILE A 56 5.99 -10.82 3.57
CA ILE A 56 6.54 -9.95 2.54
C ILE A 56 6.49 -8.56 3.13
N ASP A 57 7.66 -7.94 3.19
CA ASP A 57 7.79 -6.54 3.53
C ASP A 57 7.85 -5.71 2.24
N LEU A 58 7.16 -4.57 2.24
CA LEU A 58 7.06 -3.70 1.07
C LEU A 58 8.27 -2.76 1.09
N SER A 59 9.10 -2.80 0.05
CA SER A 59 10.33 -2.01 0.02
C SER A 59 10.04 -0.51 0.01
N LEU A 60 10.89 0.26 0.69
CA LEU A 60 10.79 1.72 0.75
C LEU A 60 10.87 2.37 -0.63
N ASP A 61 11.65 1.80 -1.55
CA ASP A 61 11.76 2.28 -2.93
C ASP A 61 10.40 2.19 -3.65
N VAL A 62 9.71 1.05 -3.52
CA VAL A 62 8.37 0.87 -4.10
C VAL A 62 7.36 1.82 -3.45
N ILE A 63 7.44 2.02 -2.14
CA ILE A 63 6.55 2.94 -1.42
C ILE A 63 6.79 4.39 -1.90
N ALA A 64 8.05 4.81 -2.00
CA ALA A 64 8.42 6.17 -2.43
C ALA A 64 7.99 6.45 -3.87
N ASP A 65 8.10 5.47 -4.77
CA ASP A 65 7.61 5.61 -6.14
C ASP A 65 6.08 5.69 -6.19
N LEU A 66 5.39 4.81 -5.46
CA LEU A 66 3.93 4.81 -5.36
C LEU A 66 3.38 6.07 -4.66
N ALA A 67 4.16 6.73 -3.80
CA ALA A 67 3.80 7.98 -3.14
C ALA A 67 3.52 9.12 -4.13
N HIS A 68 4.14 9.09 -5.31
CA HIS A 68 3.91 10.09 -6.34
C HIS A 68 2.58 9.88 -7.09
N HIS A 69 1.90 8.75 -6.89
CA HIS A 69 0.64 8.47 -7.55
C HIS A 69 -0.48 9.32 -6.92
N PRO A 70 -1.26 10.09 -7.70
CA PRO A 70 -2.22 11.06 -7.17
C PRO A 70 -3.35 10.42 -6.36
N ASN A 71 -3.63 9.14 -6.59
CA ASN A 71 -4.68 8.39 -5.91
C ASN A 71 -4.18 7.54 -4.72
N ILE A 72 -2.87 7.57 -4.41
CA ILE A 72 -2.31 6.85 -3.25
C ILE A 72 -2.02 7.89 -2.17
N ILE A 73 -2.75 7.82 -1.05
CA ILE A 73 -2.75 8.88 -0.03
C ILE A 73 -1.97 8.52 1.23
N GLY A 74 -1.59 7.26 1.38
CA GLY A 74 -0.98 6.76 2.61
C GLY A 74 -0.56 5.30 2.55
N ILE A 75 0.18 4.90 3.57
CA ILE A 75 0.49 3.52 3.89
C ILE A 75 0.12 3.26 5.35
N LYS A 76 -0.53 2.12 5.58
CA LYS A 76 -0.64 1.48 6.89
C LYS A 76 0.47 0.44 6.98
N GLU A 77 1.29 0.56 8.02
CA GLU A 77 2.42 -0.32 8.31
C GLU A 77 2.11 -1.09 9.60
N SER A 78 2.53 -2.35 9.69
CA SER A 78 2.30 -3.24 10.84
C SER A 78 3.45 -4.25 11.07
N GLY A 79 4.62 -4.01 10.48
CA GLY A 79 5.87 -4.73 10.63
C GLY A 79 6.64 -4.33 11.89
N GLY A 80 6.30 -3.19 12.49
CA GLY A 80 6.80 -2.79 13.81
C GLY A 80 8.21 -2.21 13.81
N ASP A 81 8.81 -2.03 12.64
CA ASP A 81 10.08 -1.28 12.50
C ASP A 81 9.80 0.17 12.13
N VAL A 82 9.81 1.01 13.17
CA VAL A 82 9.58 2.46 13.06
C VAL A 82 10.77 3.18 12.41
N SER A 83 11.95 2.56 12.38
CA SER A 83 13.20 3.19 11.91
C SER A 83 13.20 3.31 10.38
N ASP A 84 12.76 2.24 9.72
CA ASP A 84 12.78 2.13 8.26
C ASP A 84 11.68 2.99 7.61
N HIS A 85 10.51 3.11 8.26
CA HIS A 85 9.34 3.78 7.68
C HIS A 85 9.25 5.28 8.03
N CYS A 86 10.01 5.74 9.03
CA CYS A 86 10.06 7.14 9.46
C CYS A 86 10.51 8.09 8.34
N PHE A 87 11.34 7.63 7.40
CA PHE A 87 11.89 8.48 6.33
C PHE A 87 10.86 8.85 5.24
N CYS A 88 9.82 8.04 5.03
CA CYS A 88 8.77 8.31 4.06
C CYS A 88 7.70 9.30 4.56
N MET A 89 7.83 9.81 5.79
CA MET A 89 6.87 10.72 6.44
C MET A 89 6.76 12.11 5.80
N MET A 90 7.64 12.50 4.88
CA MET A 90 7.69 13.89 4.40
C MET A 90 6.56 14.26 3.42
N GLY A 91 5.65 13.35 3.06
CA GLY A 91 4.59 13.62 2.07
C GLY A 91 3.30 12.80 2.13
N MET A 92 3.19 11.74 2.95
CA MET A 92 2.00 10.89 3.02
C MET A 92 1.48 10.76 4.45
N TYR A 93 0.15 10.76 4.62
CA TYR A 93 -0.49 10.55 5.92
C TYR A 93 -0.22 9.10 6.38
N PHE A 94 0.74 8.94 7.28
CA PHE A 94 1.08 7.67 7.93
C PHE A 94 0.09 7.37 9.05
N PHE A 95 -0.52 6.18 9.04
CA PHE A 95 -1.36 5.71 10.14
C PHE A 95 -0.81 4.39 10.68
N CYS A 96 0.15 4.51 11.61
CA CYS A 96 0.59 3.39 12.45
C CYS A 96 -0.47 3.18 13.53
N LEU A 97 -1.25 2.12 13.40
CA LEU A 97 -2.08 1.64 14.50
C LEU A 97 -1.23 0.66 15.31
N GLU A 98 -0.60 1.15 16.36
CA GLU A 98 -0.45 0.37 17.60
C GLU A 98 -1.74 0.49 18.43
#